data_AF-A0A4Q9YVI2-F1
#
_entry.id   AF-A0A4Q9YVI2-F1
#
_cell.length_a   1.000
_cell.length_b   1.000
_cell.length_c   1.000
_cell.angle_alpha   90.00
_cell.angle_beta   90.00
_cell.angle_gamma   90.00
#
_symmetry.space_group_name_H-M   'P 1'
#
loop_
_entity.id
_entity.type
_entity.pdbx_description
1 polymer ?
#
loop_
_entity_poly.entity_id
_entity_poly.type
_entity_poly.pdbx_seq_one_letter_code
_entity_poly.pdbx_strand_id
1 'polypeptide(L)'
;MQYLIRIGMARLNAKQQLQGLVGSVYIRNMNGMKVLQTRPVKPKQTKGTRASAADFKYAVAQSQTIRKAFQSLLALGTHPYTSQRLTGELHKGFHIPQGYTNHLTLFTADLAHLIGFEFHKTCPLELLLPVIFPFEVSDDGSLCLAPTLVPAVHSKLLPDSKASCALVFVVASWHPDRGPQADTVVFSFEMKQHIPTPIALQTDVYPAGTRLIVAAQLLVWNSRTALGDKNFCNNKQFNPVQVVFTGVV
;
A
#
# COMPACT_ATOMS: atom_id res chain seq x y z
N MET A 1 -24.61 4.20 -49.27
CA MET A 1 -23.51 3.69 -48.42
C MET A 1 -24.07 2.58 -47.53
N GLN A 2 -23.82 1.31 -47.87
CA GLN A 2 -24.24 0.15 -47.07
C GLN A 2 -23.05 -0.31 -46.22
N TYR A 3 -23.20 -0.28 -44.89
CA TYR A 3 -22.23 -0.86 -43.96
C TYR A 3 -22.36 -2.38 -43.98
N LEU A 4 -21.40 -3.05 -44.60
CA LEU A 4 -21.30 -4.51 -44.61
C LEU A 4 -20.64 -4.95 -43.30
N ILE A 5 -21.44 -5.36 -42.32
CA ILE A 5 -20.93 -5.96 -41.09
C ILE A 5 -20.49 -7.39 -41.43
N ARG A 6 -19.19 -7.58 -41.69
CA ARG A 6 -18.61 -8.92 -41.86
C ARG A 6 -18.54 -9.61 -40.50
N ILE A 7 -19.59 -10.38 -40.15
CA ILE A 7 -19.58 -11.68 -39.46
C ILE A 7 -21.02 -12.22 -39.60
N GLY A 8 -21.21 -13.16 -40.53
CA GLY A 8 -22.52 -13.67 -40.95
C GLY A 8 -23.22 -12.82 -42.02
N MET A 9 -24.04 -13.43 -42.88
CA MET A 9 -24.80 -12.74 -43.94
C MET A 9 -25.99 -11.94 -43.37
N ALA A 10 -25.73 -11.08 -42.38
CA ALA A 10 -26.74 -10.19 -41.81
C ALA A 10 -26.67 -8.81 -42.48
N ARG A 11 -27.84 -8.26 -42.83
CA ARG A 11 -28.02 -6.98 -43.50
C ARG A 11 -29.00 -6.14 -42.70
N LEU A 12 -28.84 -4.82 -42.70
CA LEU A 12 -29.89 -3.92 -42.22
C LEU A 12 -30.91 -3.73 -43.34
N ASN A 13 -32.18 -4.02 -43.08
CA ASN A 13 -33.27 -3.72 -44.02
C ASN A 13 -33.56 -2.21 -44.05
N ALA A 14 -34.45 -1.78 -44.96
CA ALA A 14 -34.83 -0.36 -45.10
C ALA A 14 -35.48 0.24 -43.83
N LYS A 15 -35.94 -0.59 -42.90
CA LYS A 15 -36.49 -0.20 -41.59
C LYS A 15 -35.44 -0.26 -40.46
N GLN A 16 -34.16 -0.38 -40.80
CA GLN A 16 -33.03 -0.53 -39.87
C GLN A 16 -33.12 -1.75 -38.94
N GLN A 17 -33.80 -2.81 -39.36
CA GLN A 17 -33.83 -4.08 -38.62
C GLN A 17 -32.77 -5.04 -39.18
N LEU A 18 -32.08 -5.75 -38.29
CA LEU A 18 -31.12 -6.79 -38.64
C LEU A 18 -31.86 -7.99 -39.24
N GLN A 19 -31.49 -8.38 -40.46
CA GLN A 19 -32.07 -9.49 -41.19
C GLN A 19 -30.95 -10.42 -41.71
N GLY A 20 -30.99 -11.69 -41.33
CA GLY A 20 -29.98 -12.70 -41.71
C GLY A 20 -29.35 -13.39 -40.51
N LEU A 21 -28.35 -14.25 -40.78
CA LEU A 21 -27.71 -15.10 -39.76
C LEU A 21 -26.63 -14.30 -39.02
N VAL A 22 -26.94 -13.87 -37.80
CA VAL A 22 -26.01 -13.17 -36.91
C VAL A 22 -25.36 -14.22 -36.01
N GLY A 23 -24.02 -14.27 -35.96
CA GLY A 23 -23.30 -15.11 -35.00
C GLY A 23 -23.62 -14.73 -33.54
N SER A 24 -23.09 -15.45 -32.54
CA SER A 24 -23.34 -15.12 -31.13
C SER A 24 -22.98 -13.65 -30.82
N VAL A 25 -24.00 -12.88 -30.43
CA VAL A 25 -23.91 -11.46 -30.08
C VAL A 25 -24.20 -11.26 -28.60
N TYR A 26 -23.53 -10.29 -28.02
CA TYR A 26 -23.74 -9.82 -26.66
C TYR A 26 -24.31 -8.42 -26.71
N ILE A 27 -25.42 -8.19 -26.02
CA ILE A 27 -25.99 -6.86 -25.83
C ILE A 27 -25.47 -6.36 -24.49
N ARG A 28 -24.84 -5.17 -24.47
CA ARG A 28 -24.47 -4.51 -23.22
C ARG A 28 -24.91 -3.05 -23.23
N ASN A 29 -25.29 -2.55 -22.06
CA ASN A 29 -25.53 -1.13 -21.86
C ASN A 29 -24.19 -0.46 -21.55
N MET A 30 -23.83 0.56 -22.33
CA MET A 30 -22.61 1.33 -22.13
C MET A 30 -22.95 2.82 -22.27
N ASN A 31 -22.77 3.59 -21.20
CA ASN A 31 -23.10 5.02 -21.14
C ASN A 31 -24.55 5.34 -21.58
N GLY A 32 -25.53 4.55 -21.11
CA GLY A 32 -26.95 4.75 -21.46
C GLY A 32 -27.35 4.26 -22.86
N MET A 33 -26.40 3.78 -23.68
CA MET A 33 -26.68 3.22 -25.02
C MET A 33 -26.60 1.70 -25.02
N LYS A 34 -27.52 1.06 -25.75
CA LYS A 34 -27.49 -0.40 -26.01
C LYS A 34 -26.52 -0.68 -27.16
N VAL A 35 -25.41 -1.34 -26.85
CA VAL A 35 -24.39 -1.73 -27.83
C VAL A 35 -24.51 -3.22 -28.10
N LEU A 36 -24.69 -3.58 -29.37
CA LEU A 36 -24.64 -4.96 -29.86
C LEU A 36 -23.21 -5.26 -30.30
N GLN A 37 -22.54 -6.21 -29.65
CA GLN A 37 -21.15 -6.58 -29.96
C GLN A 37 -21.05 -8.08 -30.27
N THR A 38 -20.40 -8.45 -31.36
CA THR A 38 -20.03 -9.85 -31.63
C THR A 38 -18.95 -10.30 -30.66
N ARG A 39 -18.87 -11.61 -30.38
CA ARG A 39 -17.90 -12.23 -29.47
C ARG A 39 -16.53 -11.53 -29.54
N PRO A 40 -15.99 -11.01 -28.42
CA PRO A 40 -14.75 -10.26 -28.47
C PRO A 40 -13.64 -11.16 -29.02
N VAL A 41 -13.01 -10.74 -30.12
CA VAL A 41 -11.75 -11.34 -30.57
C VAL A 41 -10.79 -11.19 -29.41
N LYS A 42 -10.17 -12.29 -28.94
CA LYS A 42 -9.17 -12.23 -27.87
C LYS A 42 -8.16 -11.14 -28.28
N PRO A 43 -8.02 -10.04 -27.53
CA PRO A 43 -7.13 -8.97 -27.94
C PRO A 43 -5.73 -9.56 -28.06
N LYS A 44 -5.08 -9.30 -29.20
CA LYS A 44 -3.71 -9.77 -29.45
C LYS A 44 -2.78 -8.95 -28.54
N GLN A 45 -2.55 -9.44 -27.32
CA GLN A 45 -1.67 -8.78 -26.36
C GLN A 45 -0.25 -8.75 -26.90
N THR A 46 0.39 -7.59 -26.86
CA THR A 46 1.81 -7.45 -27.20
C THR A 46 2.67 -8.07 -26.09
N LYS A 47 3.95 -8.33 -26.38
CA LYS A 47 4.92 -8.75 -25.35
C LYS A 47 4.97 -7.75 -24.18
N GLY A 48 4.92 -6.46 -24.49
CA GLY A 48 4.88 -5.39 -23.48
C GLY A 48 3.65 -5.44 -22.58
N THR A 49 2.45 -5.65 -23.14
CA THR A 49 1.22 -5.79 -22.33
C THR A 49 1.29 -6.99 -21.39
N ARG A 50 1.89 -8.10 -21.83
CA ARG A 50 2.06 -9.29 -20.98
C ARG A 50 3.07 -9.07 -19.86
N ALA A 51 4.19 -8.42 -20.15
CA ALA A 51 5.21 -8.08 -19.14
C ALA A 51 4.62 -7.15 -18.06
N SER A 52 3.96 -6.06 -18.47
CA SER A 52 3.31 -5.14 -17.52
C SER A 52 2.21 -5.83 -16.70
N ALA A 53 1.45 -6.75 -17.27
CA ALA A 53 0.47 -7.54 -16.51
C ALA A 53 1.13 -8.45 -15.46
N ALA A 54 2.32 -8.99 -15.75
CA ALA A 54 3.10 -9.78 -14.80
C ALA A 54 3.64 -8.91 -13.65
N ASP A 55 4.21 -7.74 -13.97
CA ASP A 55 4.71 -6.78 -12.97
C ASP A 55 3.58 -6.31 -12.06
N PHE A 56 2.40 -6.01 -12.62
CA PHE A 56 1.22 -5.64 -11.84
C PHE A 56 0.75 -6.78 -10.93
N LYS A 57 0.72 -8.02 -11.44
CA LYS A 57 0.38 -9.20 -10.62
C LYS A 57 1.36 -9.38 -9.47
N TYR A 58 2.65 -9.15 -9.70
CA TYR A 58 3.67 -9.19 -8.66
C TYR A 58 3.46 -8.07 -7.63
N ALA A 59 3.22 -6.83 -8.07
CA ALA A 59 2.90 -5.70 -7.19
C ALA A 59 1.68 -5.97 -6.30
N VAL A 60 0.62 -6.59 -6.84
CA VAL A 60 -0.56 -7.01 -6.06
C VAL A 60 -0.16 -7.99 -4.97
N ALA A 61 0.61 -9.03 -5.31
CA ALA A 61 1.07 -10.03 -4.33
C ALA A 61 1.92 -9.39 -3.22
N GLN A 62 2.90 -8.56 -3.58
CA GLN A 62 3.74 -7.88 -2.58
C GLN A 62 2.95 -6.88 -1.72
N SER A 63 1.97 -6.18 -2.29
CA SER A 63 1.09 -5.30 -1.51
C SER A 63 0.27 -6.06 -0.46
N GLN A 64 -0.08 -7.31 -0.74
CA GLN A 64 -0.77 -8.16 0.22
C GLN A 64 0.18 -8.61 1.32
N THR A 65 1.41 -9.01 0.96
CA THR A 65 2.46 -9.40 1.90
C THR A 65 2.81 -8.28 2.86
N ILE A 66 3.05 -7.06 2.35
CA ILE A 66 3.35 -5.88 3.17
C ILE A 66 2.20 -5.56 4.14
N ARG A 67 0.96 -5.59 3.66
CA ARG A 67 -0.21 -5.35 4.54
C ARG A 67 -0.37 -6.42 5.61
N LYS A 68 -0.05 -7.68 5.31
CA LYS A 68 -0.06 -8.76 6.31
C LYS A 68 1.01 -8.54 7.39
N ALA A 69 2.21 -8.12 7.01
CA ALA A 69 3.27 -7.80 7.96
C ALA A 69 2.85 -6.65 8.90
N PHE A 70 2.16 -5.64 8.37
CA PHE A 70 1.66 -4.51 9.17
C PHE A 70 0.24 -4.71 9.72
N GLN A 71 -0.29 -5.93 9.74
CA GLN A 71 -1.68 -6.18 10.15
C GLN A 71 -1.97 -5.65 11.57
N SER A 72 -0.99 -5.69 12.47
CA SER A 72 -1.09 -5.14 13.83
C SER A 72 -1.38 -3.63 13.85
N LEU A 73 -0.77 -2.85 12.95
CA LEU A 73 -1.03 -1.41 12.80
C LEU A 73 -2.35 -1.13 12.08
N LEU A 74 -2.68 -1.97 11.10
CA LEU A 74 -3.81 -1.75 10.19
C LEU A 74 -5.14 -2.29 10.75
N ALA A 75 -5.12 -3.08 11.82
CA ALA A 75 -6.28 -3.72 12.42
C ALA A 75 -7.37 -2.72 12.86
N LEU A 76 -6.96 -1.54 13.35
CA LEU A 76 -7.88 -0.49 13.83
C LEU A 76 -8.56 0.29 12.70
N GLY A 77 -8.16 0.05 11.45
CA GLY A 77 -8.79 0.59 10.25
C GLY A 77 -7.80 1.21 9.29
N THR A 78 -8.12 1.12 8.01
CA THR A 78 -7.38 1.75 6.92
C THR A 78 -8.36 2.42 5.97
N HIS A 79 -7.85 3.31 5.12
CA HIS A 79 -8.66 3.91 4.08
C HIS A 79 -9.12 2.81 3.07
N PRO A 80 -10.36 2.84 2.55
CA PRO A 80 -10.90 1.78 1.70
C PRO A 80 -10.05 1.47 0.47
N TYR A 81 -9.37 2.49 -0.05
CA TYR A 81 -8.53 2.39 -1.24
C TYR A 81 -7.04 2.15 -0.97
N THR A 82 -6.66 1.84 0.27
CA THR A 82 -5.24 1.68 0.66
C THR A 82 -4.57 0.54 -0.09
N SER A 83 -5.30 -0.57 -0.35
CA SER A 83 -4.74 -1.68 -1.14
C SER A 83 -4.41 -1.22 -2.56
N GLN A 84 -5.33 -0.55 -3.28
CA GLN A 84 -5.05 -0.11 -4.65
C GLN A 84 -3.94 0.94 -4.70
N ARG A 85 -3.90 1.86 -3.72
CA ARG A 85 -2.85 2.88 -3.63
C ARG A 85 -1.47 2.23 -3.43
N LEU A 86 -1.35 1.32 -2.46
CA LEU A 86 -0.08 0.63 -2.19
C LEU A 86 0.35 -0.22 -3.41
N THR A 87 -0.57 -0.95 -4.03
CA THR A 87 -0.28 -1.67 -5.28
C THR A 87 0.21 -0.73 -6.38
N GLY A 88 -0.41 0.45 -6.51
CA GLY A 88 0.01 1.46 -7.49
C GLY A 88 1.44 1.95 -7.25
N GLU A 89 1.80 2.28 -6.01
CA GLU A 89 3.17 2.70 -5.68
C GLU A 89 4.18 1.57 -5.86
N LEU A 90 3.86 0.34 -5.46
CA LEU A 90 4.74 -0.81 -5.69
C LEU A 90 4.91 -1.10 -7.18
N HIS A 91 3.84 -0.99 -7.96
CA HIS A 91 3.90 -1.19 -9.40
C HIS A 91 4.83 -0.17 -10.07
N LYS A 92 4.86 1.10 -9.61
CA LYS A 92 5.84 2.08 -10.10
C LYS A 92 7.28 1.63 -9.82
N GLY A 93 7.54 1.10 -8.62
CA GLY A 93 8.87 0.62 -8.22
C GLY A 93 9.30 -0.67 -8.93
N PHE A 94 8.36 -1.54 -9.28
CA PHE A 94 8.63 -2.79 -9.99
C PHE A 94 8.59 -2.64 -11.52
N HIS A 95 8.08 -1.52 -12.02
CA HIS A 95 7.97 -1.32 -13.46
C HIS A 95 9.34 -1.08 -14.08
N ILE A 96 9.66 -1.89 -15.09
CA ILE A 96 10.94 -1.85 -15.77
C ILE A 96 10.79 -1.05 -17.07
N PRO A 97 11.62 -0.01 -17.30
CA PRO A 97 11.65 0.67 -18.60
C PRO A 97 12.01 -0.29 -19.74
N GLN A 98 11.50 -0.01 -20.95
CA GLN A 98 11.79 -0.84 -22.11
C GLN A 98 13.31 -0.95 -22.36
N GLY A 99 13.83 -2.18 -22.45
CA GLY A 99 15.25 -2.46 -22.76
C GLY A 99 16.04 -3.12 -21.63
N TYR A 100 15.50 -3.16 -20.42
CA TYR A 100 16.09 -3.90 -19.30
C TYR A 100 15.56 -5.34 -19.25
N THR A 101 16.44 -6.29 -18.91
CA THR A 101 16.16 -7.73 -18.94
C THR A 101 15.78 -8.32 -17.58
N ASN A 102 16.21 -7.71 -16.47
CA ASN A 102 16.01 -8.26 -15.13
C ASN A 102 14.76 -7.68 -14.46
N HIS A 103 13.93 -8.56 -13.90
CA HIS A 103 12.77 -8.14 -13.15
C HIS A 103 13.15 -7.48 -11.81
N LEU A 104 12.56 -6.32 -11.55
CA LEU A 104 12.66 -5.68 -10.24
C LEU A 104 11.72 -6.41 -9.26
N THR A 105 12.29 -6.78 -8.12
CA THR A 105 11.61 -7.55 -7.07
C THR A 105 11.55 -6.74 -5.79
N LEU A 106 10.87 -7.26 -4.76
CA LEU A 106 10.90 -6.67 -3.41
C LEU A 106 12.34 -6.46 -2.90
N PHE A 107 13.30 -7.27 -3.32
CA PHE A 107 14.69 -7.20 -2.85
C PHE A 107 15.56 -6.29 -3.73
N THR A 108 15.30 -6.24 -5.04
CA THR A 108 16.14 -5.52 -6.01
C THR A 108 15.61 -4.15 -6.41
N ALA A 109 14.33 -3.86 -6.17
CA ALA A 109 13.76 -2.55 -6.46
C ALA A 109 14.20 -1.51 -5.43
N ASP A 110 14.35 -0.27 -5.89
CA ASP A 110 14.35 0.88 -5.00
C ASP A 110 12.90 1.15 -4.57
N LEU A 111 12.70 1.23 -3.25
CA LEU A 111 11.39 1.48 -2.62
C LEU A 111 11.38 2.77 -1.82
N ALA A 112 12.38 3.64 -1.98
CA ALA A 112 12.47 4.92 -1.29
C ALA A 112 11.23 5.81 -1.51
N HIS A 113 10.54 5.68 -2.65
CA HIS A 113 9.28 6.39 -2.92
C HIS A 113 8.10 5.94 -2.05
N LEU A 114 8.21 4.83 -1.33
CA LEU A 114 7.23 4.42 -0.33
C LEU A 114 7.36 5.21 0.97
N ILE A 115 8.50 5.85 1.24
CA ILE A 115 8.67 6.70 2.42
C ILE A 115 7.66 7.85 2.33
N GLY A 116 6.87 8.04 3.39
CA GLY A 116 5.72 8.96 3.40
C GLY A 116 4.40 8.32 2.94
N PHE A 117 4.37 7.04 2.57
CA PHE A 117 3.12 6.38 2.19
C PHE A 117 2.17 6.27 3.39
N GLU A 118 1.07 7.01 3.31
CA GLU A 118 0.00 6.99 4.31
C GLU A 118 -1.04 5.89 4.04
N PHE A 119 -1.17 4.95 4.98
CA PHE A 119 -2.22 3.93 4.97
C PHE A 119 -3.61 4.53 5.27
N HIS A 120 -3.65 5.76 5.80
CA HIS A 120 -4.87 6.51 6.03
C HIS A 120 -4.77 7.94 5.47
N LYS A 121 -5.39 8.18 4.29
CA LYS A 121 -5.22 9.44 3.57
C LYS A 121 -5.80 10.66 4.29
N THR A 122 -6.87 10.46 5.07
CA THR A 122 -7.58 11.58 5.71
C THR A 122 -7.02 11.91 7.09
N CYS A 123 -6.12 11.08 7.61
CA CYS A 123 -5.40 11.32 8.84
C CYS A 123 -3.91 11.00 8.65
N PRO A 124 -3.16 11.81 7.87
CA PRO A 124 -1.72 11.62 7.68
C PRO A 124 -0.96 11.76 9.01
N LEU A 125 0.06 10.93 9.22
CA LEU A 125 0.89 11.01 10.42
C LEU A 125 1.65 12.34 10.49
N GLU A 126 2.16 12.82 9.36
CA GLU A 126 2.94 14.05 9.26
C GLU A 126 2.18 15.30 9.76
N LEU A 127 0.84 15.32 9.63
CA LEU A 127 0.03 16.42 10.16
C LEU A 127 -0.02 16.44 11.69
N LEU A 128 0.10 15.27 12.33
CA LEU A 128 0.06 15.13 13.78
C LEU A 128 1.47 15.21 14.38
N LEU A 129 2.46 14.67 13.67
CA LEU A 129 3.85 14.57 14.05
C LEU A 129 4.73 14.89 12.83
N PRO A 130 5.05 16.17 12.57
CA PRO A 130 5.91 16.58 11.48
C PRO A 130 7.38 16.30 11.83
N VAL A 131 7.73 15.02 11.90
CA VAL A 131 9.07 14.52 12.27
C VAL A 131 9.57 13.58 11.19
N ILE A 132 10.82 13.76 10.81
CA ILE A 132 11.55 12.80 9.99
C ILE A 132 12.28 11.87 10.94
N PHE A 133 12.13 10.56 10.73
CA PHE A 133 12.81 9.54 11.53
C PHE A 133 14.09 9.10 10.79
N PRO A 134 15.28 9.47 11.27
CA PRO A 134 16.55 9.13 10.62
C PRO A 134 16.91 7.67 10.91
N PHE A 135 16.17 6.76 10.28
CA PHE A 135 16.49 5.34 10.29
C PHE A 135 17.66 5.08 9.34
N GLU A 136 18.63 4.31 9.80
CA GLU A 136 19.79 3.88 9.04
C GLU A 136 20.06 2.40 9.32
N VAL A 137 20.57 1.69 8.31
CA VAL A 137 21.14 0.35 8.52
C VAL A 137 22.61 0.57 8.84
N SER A 138 23.04 0.07 9.99
CA SER A 138 24.43 0.16 10.40
C SER A 138 25.30 -0.91 9.72
N ASP A 139 26.62 -0.74 9.79
CA ASP A 139 27.58 -1.64 9.13
C ASP A 139 27.49 -3.10 9.60
N ASP A 140 26.96 -3.35 10.80
CA ASP A 140 26.76 -4.70 11.33
C ASP A 140 25.47 -5.38 10.82
N GLY A 141 24.63 -4.64 10.09
CA GLY A 141 23.35 -5.11 9.54
C GLY A 141 22.15 -4.96 10.47
N SER A 142 22.29 -4.25 11.61
CA SER A 142 21.16 -3.84 12.44
C SER A 142 20.53 -2.54 11.94
N LEU A 143 19.21 -2.41 12.13
CA LEU A 143 18.47 -1.18 11.87
C LEU A 143 18.51 -0.28 13.10
N CYS A 144 18.94 0.96 12.92
CA CYS A 144 19.11 1.94 13.97
C CYS A 144 18.23 3.17 13.72
N LEU A 145 17.61 3.69 14.78
CA LEU A 145 17.07 5.04 14.82
C LEU A 145 17.96 5.86 15.75
N ALA A 146 18.69 6.82 15.18
CA ALA A 146 19.52 7.72 15.97
C ALA A 146 18.67 8.46 17.01
N PRO A 147 19.23 8.81 18.19
CA PRO A 147 18.52 9.54 19.23
C PRO A 147 17.80 10.77 18.66
N THR A 148 16.47 10.71 18.65
CA THR A 148 15.60 11.71 18.02
C THR A 148 14.62 12.22 19.06
N LEU A 149 14.46 13.55 19.12
CA LEU A 149 13.49 14.18 20.01
C LEU A 149 12.18 14.40 19.26
N VAL A 150 11.15 13.61 19.57
CA VAL A 150 9.82 13.76 18.97
C VAL A 150 9.03 14.81 19.75
N PRO A 151 8.48 15.87 19.11
CA PRO A 151 7.68 16.87 19.79
C PRO A 151 6.38 16.25 20.32
N ALA A 152 5.82 16.85 21.36
CA ALA A 152 4.51 16.45 21.84
C ALA A 152 3.42 16.72 20.79
N VAL A 153 2.48 15.79 20.64
CA VAL A 153 1.35 15.96 19.73
C VAL A 153 0.48 17.11 20.23
N HIS A 154 0.12 18.03 19.34
CA HIS A 154 -0.73 19.17 19.71
C HIS A 154 -2.15 18.69 20.05
N SER A 155 -2.63 18.98 21.26
CA SER A 155 -3.92 18.45 21.78
C SER A 155 -5.13 18.77 20.91
N LYS A 156 -5.14 19.93 20.24
CA LYS A 156 -6.18 20.31 19.26
C LYS A 156 -6.29 19.40 18.03
N LEU A 157 -5.24 18.64 17.72
CA LEU A 157 -5.22 17.71 16.59
C LEU A 157 -5.68 16.30 17.02
N LEU A 158 -5.80 16.06 18.32
CA LEU A 158 -6.26 14.79 18.86
C LEU A 158 -7.79 14.77 18.93
N PRO A 159 -8.42 13.59 18.81
CA PRO A 159 -9.86 13.43 19.00
C PRO A 159 -10.36 13.89 20.39
N ASP A 160 -9.49 13.81 21.40
CA ASP A 160 -9.76 14.30 22.76
C ASP A 160 -8.52 15.04 23.27
N SER A 161 -8.74 16.26 23.78
CA SER A 161 -7.70 17.10 24.39
C SER A 161 -6.97 16.47 25.58
N LYS A 162 -7.59 15.49 26.25
CA LYS A 162 -7.02 14.75 27.38
C LYS A 162 -6.40 13.42 26.95
N ALA A 163 -6.40 13.11 25.66
CA ALA A 163 -5.87 11.84 25.19
C ALA A 163 -4.36 11.73 25.44
N SER A 164 -3.95 10.52 25.78
CA SER A 164 -2.54 10.11 25.80
C SER A 164 -2.19 9.45 24.47
N CYS A 165 -0.91 9.50 24.12
CA CYS A 165 -0.44 8.99 22.84
C CYS A 165 0.75 8.04 23.02
N ALA A 166 0.95 7.14 22.08
CA ALA A 166 2.17 6.36 21.92
C ALA A 166 2.55 6.30 20.45
N LEU A 167 3.84 6.47 20.19
CA LEU A 167 4.40 6.25 18.87
C LEU A 167 4.89 4.81 18.79
N VAL A 168 4.34 4.06 17.84
CA VAL A 168 4.65 2.66 17.62
C VAL A 168 5.35 2.51 16.28
N PHE A 169 6.45 1.78 16.26
CA PHE A 169 7.13 1.37 15.04
C PHE A 169 6.99 -0.14 14.87
N VAL A 170 6.66 -0.57 13.66
CA VAL A 170 6.78 -1.98 13.26
C VAL A 170 7.83 -2.06 12.17
N VAL A 171 8.88 -2.82 12.45
CA VAL A 171 9.92 -3.19 11.50
C VAL A 171 9.49 -4.50 10.88
N ALA A 172 9.26 -4.52 9.58
CA ALA A 172 9.00 -5.74 8.83
C ALA A 172 10.24 -6.11 7.99
N SER A 173 10.69 -7.35 8.12
CA SER A 173 11.87 -7.87 7.45
C SER A 173 11.53 -9.07 6.58
N TRP A 174 12.01 -9.06 5.33
CA TRP A 174 11.89 -10.17 4.39
C TRP A 174 13.28 -10.70 4.05
N HIS A 175 13.46 -12.01 4.24
CA HIS A 175 14.69 -12.69 3.81
C HIS A 175 14.52 -13.25 2.40
N PRO A 176 15.53 -13.13 1.51
CA PRO A 176 15.46 -13.63 0.15
C PRO A 176 15.20 -15.15 0.11
N ASP A 177 15.70 -15.89 1.09
CA ASP A 177 15.61 -17.36 1.14
C ASP A 177 14.33 -17.90 1.80
N ARG A 178 13.55 -17.05 2.50
CA ARG A 178 12.33 -17.46 3.22
C ARG A 178 11.04 -17.18 2.44
N GLY A 179 11.16 -16.77 1.18
CA GLY A 179 10.01 -16.46 0.33
C GLY A 179 9.23 -15.22 0.83
N PRO A 180 7.88 -15.20 0.70
CA PRO A 180 7.09 -14.00 0.99
C PRO A 180 6.79 -13.79 2.49
N GLN A 181 7.28 -14.65 3.39
CA GLN A 181 7.01 -14.49 4.81
C GLN A 181 7.85 -13.35 5.39
N ALA A 182 7.19 -12.46 6.13
CA ALA A 182 7.84 -11.38 6.86
C ALA A 182 8.00 -11.77 8.32
N ASP A 183 9.14 -11.43 8.90
CA ASP A 183 9.32 -11.36 10.35
C ASP A 183 9.04 -9.91 10.79
N THR A 184 8.53 -9.71 12.01
CA THR A 184 8.16 -8.38 12.50
C THR A 184 8.63 -8.12 13.92
N VAL A 185 9.19 -6.93 14.15
CA VAL A 185 9.57 -6.45 15.49
C VAL A 185 8.83 -5.16 15.78
N VAL A 186 8.33 -5.00 17.01
CA VAL A 186 7.51 -3.86 17.42
C VAL A 186 8.19 -3.08 18.52
N PHE A 187 8.22 -1.76 18.37
CA PHE A 187 8.73 -0.83 19.37
C PHE A 187 7.65 0.20 19.69
N SER A 188 7.51 0.57 20.96
CA SER A 188 6.46 1.49 21.42
C SER A 188 7.04 2.49 22.41
N PHE A 189 6.78 3.77 22.16
CA PHE A 189 7.20 4.88 22.99
C PHE A 189 5.98 5.65 23.47
N GLU A 190 5.69 5.60 24.78
CA GLU A 190 4.63 6.43 25.35
C GLU A 190 5.03 7.91 25.33
N MET A 191 4.16 8.75 24.79
CA MET A 191 4.39 10.18 24.64
C MET A 191 3.68 10.94 25.74
N LYS A 192 4.41 11.83 26.42
CA LYS A 192 3.84 12.71 27.44
C LYS A 192 3.26 13.97 26.79
N GLN A 193 2.13 14.44 27.30
CA GLN A 193 1.56 15.71 26.86
C GLN A 193 2.54 16.86 27.13
N HIS A 194 2.68 17.76 26.16
CA HIS A 194 3.52 18.97 26.22
C HIS A 194 5.04 18.74 26.40
N ILE A 195 5.49 17.49 26.54
CA ILE A 195 6.90 17.16 26.75
C ILE A 195 7.40 16.37 25.54
N PRO A 196 8.43 16.86 24.83
CA PRO A 196 9.05 16.09 23.78
C PRO A 196 9.57 14.75 24.30
N THR A 197 9.39 13.69 23.51
CA THR A 197 9.74 12.31 23.88
C THR A 197 11.02 11.92 23.16
N PRO A 198 12.12 11.64 23.87
CA PRO A 198 13.32 11.10 23.25
C PRO A 198 13.07 9.65 22.84
N ILE A 199 13.41 9.31 21.61
CA ILE A 199 13.32 7.96 21.09
C ILE A 199 14.67 7.55 20.49
N ALA A 200 15.02 6.29 20.67
CA ALA A 200 16.14 5.63 20.03
C ALA A 200 15.77 4.15 19.92
N LEU A 201 16.25 3.50 18.87
CA LEU A 201 15.92 2.11 18.56
C LEU A 201 17.13 1.46 17.91
N GLN A 202 17.37 0.22 18.27
CA GLN A 202 18.29 -0.66 17.57
C GLN A 202 17.65 -2.06 17.54
N THR A 203 17.63 -2.68 16.37
CA THR A 203 17.19 -4.07 16.21
C THR A 203 18.35 -5.03 16.43
N ASP A 204 18.04 -6.32 16.48
CA ASP A 204 19.05 -7.34 16.23
C ASP A 204 19.58 -7.24 14.79
N VAL A 205 20.73 -7.87 14.54
CA VAL A 205 21.37 -7.94 13.22
C VAL A 205 20.53 -8.78 12.26
N TYR A 206 20.29 -8.25 11.06
CA TYR A 206 19.66 -9.00 9.98
C TYR A 206 20.71 -9.59 9.02
N PRO A 207 20.47 -10.78 8.44
CA PRO A 207 21.25 -11.30 7.32
C PRO A 207 21.33 -10.32 6.14
N ALA A 208 22.46 -10.34 5.41
CA ALA A 208 22.63 -9.58 4.17
C ALA A 208 21.57 -9.93 3.11
N GLY A 209 21.15 -8.94 2.35
CA GLY A 209 20.06 -9.01 1.36
C GLY A 209 18.65 -8.91 1.97
N THR A 210 18.52 -8.73 3.29
CA THR A 210 17.21 -8.62 3.94
C THR A 210 16.56 -7.29 3.59
N ARG A 211 15.34 -7.34 3.05
CA ARG A 211 14.54 -6.13 2.81
C ARG A 211 13.87 -5.70 4.10
N LEU A 212 14.04 -4.43 4.48
CA LEU A 212 13.41 -3.80 5.63
C LEU A 212 12.41 -2.74 5.18
N ILE A 213 11.23 -2.74 5.80
CA ILE A 213 10.26 -1.64 5.71
C ILE A 213 9.78 -1.33 7.12
N VAL A 214 9.80 -0.06 7.50
CA VAL A 214 9.33 0.40 8.81
C VAL A 214 8.08 1.24 8.61
N ALA A 215 7.04 0.91 9.37
CA ALA A 215 5.85 1.74 9.47
C ALA A 215 5.71 2.29 10.89
N ALA A 216 5.36 3.57 11.00
CA ALA A 216 5.06 4.25 12.25
C ALA A 216 3.55 4.45 12.37
N GLN A 217 3.02 4.31 13.59
CA GLN A 217 1.63 4.58 13.94
C GLN A 217 1.58 5.44 15.20
N LEU A 218 0.69 6.43 15.21
CA LEU A 218 0.33 7.12 16.43
C LEU A 218 -0.93 6.48 17.02
N LEU A 219 -0.76 5.79 18.16
CA LEU A 219 -1.87 5.29 18.97
C LEU A 219 -2.30 6.36 19.96
N VAL A 220 -3.60 6.56 20.08
CA VAL A 220 -4.23 7.58 20.92
C VAL A 220 -5.30 6.91 21.78
N TRP A 221 -5.33 7.19 23.08
CA TRP A 221 -6.34 6.66 24.00
C TRP A 221 -6.77 7.72 25.01
N ASN A 222 -8.03 7.68 25.44
CA ASN A 222 -8.61 8.67 26.36
C ASN A 222 -8.72 8.17 27.80
N SER A 223 -8.74 6.85 28.02
CA SER A 223 -8.82 6.26 29.34
C SER A 223 -8.22 4.86 29.36
N ARG A 224 -8.13 4.28 30.56
CA ARG A 224 -7.90 2.86 30.75
C ARG A 224 -9.16 2.20 31.32
N THR A 225 -9.39 0.93 31.01
CA THR A 225 -10.42 0.11 31.65
C THR A 225 -10.05 -0.14 33.12
N ALA A 226 -10.98 -0.67 33.91
CA ALA A 226 -10.70 -1.10 35.27
C ALA A 226 -9.58 -2.16 35.36
N LEU A 227 -9.35 -2.91 34.28
CA LEU A 227 -8.28 -3.91 34.16
C LEU A 227 -6.96 -3.34 33.63
N GLY A 228 -6.92 -2.05 33.30
CA GLY A 228 -5.73 -1.36 32.81
C GLY A 228 -5.59 -1.33 31.28
N ASP A 229 -6.52 -1.92 30.54
CA ASP A 229 -6.49 -1.89 29.07
C ASP A 229 -6.73 -0.48 28.53
N LYS A 230 -6.04 -0.10 27.46
CA LYS A 230 -6.19 1.24 26.85
C LYS A 230 -7.45 1.28 25.98
N ASN A 231 -8.30 2.28 26.21
CA ASN A 231 -9.43 2.56 25.33
C ASN A 231 -8.96 3.43 24.15
N PHE A 232 -8.55 2.78 23.07
CA PHE A 232 -8.02 3.46 21.89
C PHE A 232 -9.10 4.28 21.17
N CYS A 233 -8.75 5.50 20.82
CA CYS A 233 -9.52 6.38 19.94
C CYS A 233 -9.30 6.02 18.47
N ASN A 234 -8.24 5.27 18.14
CA ASN A 234 -7.93 4.83 16.79
C ASN A 234 -9.06 4.00 16.19
N ASN A 235 -9.49 4.37 15.00
CA ASN A 235 -10.60 3.75 14.30
C ASN A 235 -10.49 3.96 12.78
N LYS A 236 -11.51 3.54 12.02
CA LYS A 236 -11.54 3.68 10.55
C LYS A 236 -11.47 5.12 10.04
N GLN A 237 -11.76 6.13 10.85
CA GLN A 237 -11.66 7.56 10.49
C GLN A 237 -10.35 8.19 10.99
N PHE A 238 -9.82 7.70 12.10
CA PHE A 238 -8.60 8.20 12.74
C PHE A 238 -7.63 7.05 12.99
N ASN A 239 -6.74 6.77 12.04
CA ASN A 239 -5.66 5.81 12.24
C ASN A 239 -4.40 6.24 11.47
N PRO A 240 -3.64 7.22 12.00
CA PRO A 240 -2.44 7.75 11.36
C PRO A 240 -1.34 6.67 11.33
N VAL A 241 -1.03 6.18 10.13
CA VAL A 241 -0.02 5.15 9.90
C VAL A 241 0.71 5.46 8.60
N GLN A 242 2.04 5.57 8.69
CA GLN A 242 2.91 5.98 7.59
C GLN A 242 4.12 5.05 7.47
N VAL A 243 4.57 4.76 6.24
CA VAL A 243 5.90 4.16 6.02
C VAL A 243 6.97 5.22 6.23
N VAL A 244 7.92 4.97 7.12
CA VAL A 244 8.95 5.93 7.52
C VAL A 244 10.36 5.52 7.08
N PHE A 245 10.55 4.27 6.69
CA PHE A 245 11.83 3.78 6.19
C PHE A 245 11.64 2.60 5.23
N THR A 246 12.53 2.52 4.23
CA THR A 246 12.74 1.34 3.40
C THR A 246 14.23 1.16 3.15
N GLY A 247 14.76 -0.04 3.27
CA GLY A 247 16.17 -0.30 3.05
C GLY A 247 16.48 -1.76 2.80
N VAL A 248 17.71 -2.07 2.42
CA VAL A 248 18.24 -3.44 2.36
C VAL A 248 19.46 -3.47 3.26
N VAL A 249 19.60 -4.56 4.01
CA VAL A 249 20.83 -4.89 4.76
C VAL A 249 21.87 -5.47 3.84
#